data_AF-A0A8J5Z5F5-F1
#
_entry.id   AF-A0A8J5Z5F5-F1
#
_cell.length_a   1.000
_cell.length_b   1.000
_cell.length_c   1.000
_cell.angle_alpha   90.00
_cell.angle_beta   90.00
_cell.angle_gamma   90.00
#
_symmetry.space_group_name_H-M   'P 1'
#
loop_
_entity.id
_entity.type
_entity.pdbx_description
1 polymer ?
#
loop_
_entity_poly.entity_id
_entity_poly.type
_entity_poly.pdbx_seq_one_letter_code
_entity_poly.pdbx_strand_id
1 'polypeptide(L)'
;MDVPHCVINDYNLDTFKGVLKFSNEEIPSTFLPYEDETAALRMYKFLVKYANDDALLRCHQIVYHEKKWLLAFEDCLNVMEFFDKQKSNWERRRSQRSRASWFSYIRRDFVEIFQDAARIWVRKAGRSSCQSIYTENPIKCLFITRKGSERRVKVLPNLNGPKSKMNDDIEELKKLMDVIINYPFGSDKPDYDRFNLSPELRCFLHYLNSEFLEYVSPRCLLDSPFIWGDIGKIRIVRKLSEALPNLFIDLFDCCIKYACNLEDLHQPEMREALKRVFRKPLTSEYQD
;
A
#
# COMPACT_ATOMS: atom_id res chain seq x y z
N MET A 1 -8.10 7.85 -40.13
CA MET A 1 -7.89 7.49 -38.72
C MET A 1 -6.98 8.55 -38.14
N ASP A 2 -7.40 9.22 -37.07
CA ASP A 2 -6.57 10.24 -36.45
C ASP A 2 -5.32 9.60 -35.85
N VAL A 3 -4.16 10.15 -36.23
CA VAL A 3 -2.88 9.72 -35.67
C VAL A 3 -2.86 10.17 -34.20
N PRO A 4 -2.66 9.25 -33.24
CA PRO A 4 -2.54 9.63 -31.84
C PRO A 4 -1.39 10.62 -31.68
N HIS A 5 -1.64 11.74 -31.00
CA HIS A 5 -0.61 12.71 -30.67
C HIS A 5 -0.74 13.14 -29.22
N CYS A 6 0.35 13.63 -28.64
CA CYS A 6 0.38 14.06 -27.24
C CYS A 6 0.79 15.53 -27.12
N VAL A 7 0.27 16.17 -26.08
CA VAL A 7 0.74 17.47 -25.60
C VAL A 7 1.30 17.26 -24.20
N ILE A 8 2.61 17.46 -24.03
CA ILE A 8 3.30 17.30 -22.75
C ILE A 8 3.33 18.66 -22.04
N ASN A 9 2.87 18.68 -20.80
CA ASN A 9 2.77 19.87 -19.96
C ASN A 9 3.82 19.91 -18.86
N ASP A 10 4.31 18.75 -18.42
CA ASP A 10 5.31 18.63 -17.34
C ASP A 10 6.23 17.44 -17.63
N TYR A 11 7.54 17.71 -17.61
CA TYR A 11 8.61 16.75 -17.85
C TYR A 11 9.26 16.41 -16.50
N ASN A 12 8.87 15.29 -15.88
CA ASN A 12 9.65 14.69 -14.80
C ASN A 12 10.70 13.75 -15.39
N LEU A 13 11.75 13.44 -14.62
CA LEU A 13 12.93 12.70 -15.08
C LEU A 13 12.59 11.36 -15.77
N ASP A 14 11.61 10.63 -15.23
CA ASP A 14 11.25 9.29 -15.69
C ASP A 14 9.81 9.18 -16.23
N THR A 15 8.97 10.19 -16.01
CA THR A 15 7.57 10.23 -16.46
C THR A 15 7.19 11.61 -16.98
N PHE A 16 6.38 11.68 -18.04
CA PHE A 16 5.85 12.94 -18.54
C PHE A 16 4.35 13.04 -18.30
N LYS A 17 3.87 14.23 -17.97
CA LYS A 17 2.44 14.51 -17.76
C LYS A 17 1.90 15.35 -18.90
N GLY A 18 0.72 14.97 -19.38
CA GLY A 18 0.14 15.65 -20.52
C GLY A 18 -1.24 15.12 -20.89
N VAL A 19 -1.61 15.38 -22.14
CA VAL A 19 -2.89 14.97 -22.72
C VAL A 19 -2.61 14.14 -23.96
N LEU A 20 -3.19 12.94 -24.02
CA LEU A 20 -3.29 12.16 -25.24
C LEU A 20 -4.50 12.65 -26.02
N LYS A 21 -4.28 13.04 -27.29
CA LYS A 21 -5.34 13.40 -28.21
C LYS A 21 -5.54 12.27 -29.21
N PHE A 22 -6.69 11.59 -29.11
CA PHE A 22 -6.99 10.44 -29.94
C PHE A 22 -8.50 10.31 -30.15
N SER A 23 -8.93 10.09 -31.39
CA SER A 23 -10.36 9.92 -31.74
C SER A 23 -11.27 11.05 -31.23
N ASN A 24 -10.81 12.30 -31.36
CA ASN A 24 -11.46 13.51 -30.82
C ASN A 24 -11.64 13.57 -29.29
N GLU A 25 -10.99 12.69 -28.55
CA GLU A 25 -10.94 12.73 -27.09
C GLU A 25 -9.61 13.32 -26.60
N GLU A 26 -9.69 14.07 -25.51
CA GLU A 26 -8.54 14.53 -24.75
C GLU A 26 -8.46 13.76 -23.43
N ILE A 27 -7.46 12.88 -23.32
CA ILE A 27 -7.32 11.95 -22.21
C ILE A 27 -6.11 12.37 -21.37
N PRO A 28 -6.30 12.86 -20.13
CA PRO A 28 -5.19 13.08 -19.20
C PRO A 28 -4.38 11.80 -19.05
N SER A 29 -3.09 11.88 -19.35
CA SER A 29 -2.24 10.72 -19.50
C SER A 29 -0.88 10.92 -18.86
N THR A 30 -0.32 9.81 -18.39
CA THR A 30 1.09 9.70 -18.02
C THR A 30 1.83 9.05 -19.17
N PHE A 31 2.92 9.65 -19.65
CA PHE A 31 3.71 9.11 -20.74
C PHE A 31 5.03 8.58 -20.19
N LEU A 32 5.39 7.36 -20.59
CA LEU A 32 6.70 6.80 -20.29
C LEU A 32 7.51 6.62 -21.57
N PRO A 33 8.76 7.11 -21.60
CA PRO A 33 9.64 6.92 -22.74
C PRO A 33 10.20 5.50 -22.80
N TYR A 34 10.40 5.01 -24.03
CA TYR A 34 11.09 3.76 -24.34
C TYR A 34 12.28 4.04 -25.24
N GLU A 35 13.29 3.17 -25.14
CA GLU A 35 14.55 3.28 -25.89
C GLU A 35 14.32 3.24 -27.40
N ASP A 36 13.44 2.34 -27.86
CA ASP A 36 13.12 2.16 -29.27
C ASP A 36 11.67 1.70 -29.50
N GLU A 37 11.28 1.66 -30.78
CA GLU A 37 9.96 1.23 -31.24
C GLU A 37 9.64 -0.21 -30.83
N THR A 38 10.64 -1.10 -30.91
CA THR A 38 10.47 -2.53 -30.67
C THR A 38 10.12 -2.78 -29.20
N ALA A 39 10.82 -2.12 -28.28
CA ALA A 39 10.55 -2.17 -26.85
C ALA A 39 9.17 -1.62 -26.52
N ALA A 40 8.82 -0.45 -27.08
CA ALA A 40 7.52 0.18 -26.89
C ALA A 40 6.36 -0.70 -27.42
N LEU A 41 6.47 -1.22 -28.65
CA LEU A 41 5.47 -2.10 -29.26
C LEU A 41 5.32 -3.42 -28.50
N ARG A 42 6.42 -3.99 -28.01
CA ARG A 42 6.38 -5.22 -27.21
C ARG A 42 5.61 -5.01 -25.91
N MET A 43 5.88 -3.91 -25.20
CA MET A 43 5.15 -3.57 -24.00
C MET A 43 3.68 -3.26 -24.29
N TYR A 44 3.40 -2.46 -25.32
CA TYR A 44 2.03 -2.14 -25.71
C TYR A 44 1.20 -3.39 -26.01
N LYS A 45 1.72 -4.31 -26.84
CA LYS A 45 1.05 -5.58 -27.17
C LYS A 45 0.80 -6.43 -25.93
N PHE A 46 1.73 -6.44 -24.98
CA PHE A 46 1.55 -7.14 -23.71
C PHE A 46 0.39 -6.54 -22.91
N LEU A 47 0.38 -5.23 -22.71
CA LEU A 47 -0.64 -4.54 -21.92
C LEU A 47 -2.03 -4.63 -22.55
N VAL A 48 -2.13 -4.54 -23.89
CA VAL A 48 -3.40 -4.73 -24.61
C VAL A 48 -3.91 -6.16 -24.45
N LYS A 49 -3.04 -7.17 -24.53
CA LYS A 49 -3.42 -8.58 -24.33
C LYS A 49 -4.01 -8.82 -22.95
N TYR A 50 -3.53 -8.12 -21.92
CA TYR A 50 -3.95 -8.25 -20.53
C TYR A 50 -4.71 -7.03 -20.01
N ALA A 51 -5.41 -6.30 -20.89
CA ALA A 51 -6.09 -5.05 -20.54
C ALA A 51 -7.19 -5.19 -19.46
N ASN A 52 -7.69 -6.41 -19.24
CA ASN A 52 -8.68 -6.73 -18.21
C ASN A 52 -8.07 -7.06 -16.83
N ASP A 53 -6.74 -7.09 -16.71
CA ASP A 53 -6.08 -7.26 -15.43
C ASP A 53 -5.97 -5.91 -14.72
N ASP A 54 -6.86 -5.68 -13.75
CA ASP A 54 -6.90 -4.45 -12.96
C ASP A 54 -5.61 -4.16 -12.17
N ALA A 55 -4.73 -5.16 -12.00
CA ALA A 55 -3.42 -4.94 -11.39
C ALA A 55 -2.45 -4.23 -12.34
N LEU A 56 -2.61 -4.37 -13.66
CA LEU A 56 -1.71 -3.78 -14.64
C LEU A 56 -2.08 -2.32 -14.94
N LEU A 57 -1.06 -1.48 -15.10
CA LEU A 57 -1.26 -0.10 -15.52
C LEU A 57 -1.89 -0.06 -16.92
N ARG A 58 -3.00 0.67 -17.06
CA ARG A 58 -3.75 0.72 -18.31
C ARG A 58 -3.02 1.60 -19.31
N CYS A 59 -2.61 1.02 -20.42
CA CYS A 59 -2.08 1.75 -21.57
C CYS A 59 -3.21 2.09 -22.54
N HIS A 60 -3.28 3.36 -22.94
CA HIS A 60 -4.22 3.87 -23.93
C HIS A 60 -3.69 3.68 -25.35
N GLN A 61 -2.44 4.10 -25.58
CA GLN A 61 -1.87 4.12 -26.93
C GLN A 61 -0.35 4.26 -26.92
N ILE A 62 0.28 3.90 -28.04
CA ILE A 62 1.68 4.23 -28.36
C ILE A 62 1.74 5.52 -29.19
N VAL A 63 2.68 6.42 -28.87
CA VAL A 63 2.84 7.72 -29.53
C VAL A 63 4.31 7.96 -29.85
N TYR A 64 4.60 8.53 -31.02
CA TYR A 64 5.94 9.03 -31.34
C TYR A 64 5.99 10.55 -31.15
N HIS A 65 6.86 11.01 -30.26
CA HIS A 65 6.95 12.43 -29.90
C HIS A 65 8.42 12.82 -29.68
N GLU A 66 8.84 13.94 -30.27
CA GLU A 66 10.21 14.48 -30.12
C GLU A 66 11.32 13.43 -30.31
N LYS A 67 11.18 12.60 -31.34
CA LYS A 67 12.09 11.49 -31.68
C LYS A 67 12.14 10.34 -30.66
N LYS A 68 11.20 10.29 -29.71
CA LYS A 68 11.08 9.22 -28.70
C LYS A 68 9.77 8.45 -28.89
N TRP A 69 9.82 7.16 -28.60
CA TRP A 69 8.63 6.33 -28.49
C TRP A 69 8.10 6.41 -27.07
N LEU A 70 6.84 6.81 -26.94
CA LEU A 70 6.16 6.96 -25.66
C LEU A 70 4.97 5.99 -25.60
N LEU A 71 4.74 5.41 -24.43
CA LEU A 71 3.46 4.80 -24.12
C LEU A 71 2.63 5.75 -23.26
N ALA A 72 1.40 5.99 -23.70
CA ALA A 72 0.41 6.79 -22.98
C ALA A 72 -0.38 5.87 -22.05
N PHE A 73 -0.35 6.15 -20.75
CA PHE A 73 -1.06 5.44 -19.71
C PHE A 73 -2.12 6.33 -19.08
N GLU A 74 -3.03 5.69 -18.33
CA GLU A 74 -3.94 6.41 -17.44
C GLU A 74 -3.19 7.39 -16.52
N ASP A 75 -3.87 8.43 -16.06
CA ASP A 75 -3.24 9.40 -15.15
C ASP A 75 -2.84 8.72 -13.83
N CYS A 76 -1.53 8.65 -13.60
CA CYS A 76 -0.92 7.88 -12.54
C CYS A 76 0.38 8.52 -12.06
N LEU A 77 0.72 8.39 -10.79
CA LEU A 77 2.03 8.82 -10.29
C LEU A 77 2.86 7.60 -9.97
N ASN A 78 4.16 7.64 -10.24
CA ASN A 78 5.05 6.65 -9.63
C ASN A 78 4.89 6.73 -8.09
N VAL A 79 5.02 5.59 -7.39
CA VAL A 79 4.85 5.53 -5.94
C VAL A 79 5.71 6.59 -5.20
N MET A 80 6.94 6.84 -5.66
CA MET A 80 7.82 7.83 -5.05
C MET A 80 7.43 9.26 -5.41
N GLU A 81 7.01 9.53 -6.65
CA GLU A 81 6.45 10.84 -7.03
C GLU A 81 5.22 11.18 -6.19
N PHE A 82 4.39 10.19 -5.87
CA PHE A 82 3.25 10.39 -4.97
C PHE A 82 3.70 10.76 -3.56
N PHE A 83 4.64 10.03 -2.97
CA PHE A 83 5.12 10.34 -1.62
C PHE A 83 5.92 11.63 -1.54
N ASP A 84 6.56 12.06 -2.64
CA ASP A 84 7.19 13.38 -2.73
C ASP A 84 6.16 14.52 -2.68
N LYS A 85 5.04 14.37 -3.39
CA LYS A 85 3.90 15.30 -3.27
C LYS A 85 3.32 15.30 -1.85
N GLN A 86 3.22 14.13 -1.21
CA GLN A 86 2.75 14.03 0.17
C GLN A 86 3.69 14.73 1.14
N LYS A 87 5.00 14.55 1.00
CA LYS A 87 6.03 15.24 1.79
C LYS A 87 5.93 16.75 1.63
N SER A 88 5.88 17.24 0.40
CA SER A 88 5.73 18.68 0.11
C SER A 88 4.48 19.27 0.75
N ASN A 89 3.35 18.55 0.75
CA ASN A 89 2.11 18.99 1.38
C ASN A 89 2.20 18.95 2.92
N TRP A 90 2.81 17.92 3.48
CA TRP A 90 3.03 17.79 4.92
C TRP A 90 3.94 18.91 5.46
N GLU A 91 5.05 19.21 4.78
CA GLU A 91 6.00 20.25 5.18
C GLU A 91 5.38 21.65 5.25
N ARG A 92 4.34 21.91 4.44
CA ARG A 92 3.57 23.17 4.44
C ARG A 92 2.63 23.31 5.64
N ARG A 93 2.24 22.21 6.32
CA ARG A 93 1.23 22.23 7.40
C ARG A 93 1.72 22.77 8.76
N ARG A 94 2.94 23.28 8.87
CA ARG A 94 3.55 23.86 10.11
C ARG A 94 3.46 22.95 11.35
N SER A 95 3.31 21.63 11.18
CA SER A 95 3.33 20.66 12.27
C SER A 95 4.75 20.34 12.72
N GLN A 96 4.90 19.85 13.95
CA GLN A 96 6.16 19.31 14.44
C GLN A 96 6.71 18.27 13.45
N ARG A 97 7.93 18.49 12.97
CA ARG A 97 8.57 17.66 11.96
C ARG A 97 9.23 16.47 12.62
N SER A 98 8.45 15.41 12.85
CA SER A 98 8.90 14.14 13.40
C SER A 98 8.42 12.97 12.55
N ARG A 99 9.10 11.82 12.61
CA ARG A 99 8.68 10.60 11.90
C ARG A 99 7.27 10.14 12.30
N ALA A 100 6.90 10.33 13.58
CA ALA A 100 5.54 10.04 14.06
C ALA A 100 4.48 10.96 13.43
N SER A 101 4.78 12.25 13.31
CA SER A 101 3.92 13.23 12.63
C SER A 101 3.79 12.92 11.14
N TRP A 102 4.90 12.57 10.48
CA TRP A 102 4.90 12.11 9.09
C TRP A 102 4.04 10.85 8.90
N PHE A 103 4.29 9.80 9.69
CA PHE A 103 3.54 8.56 9.57
C PHE A 103 2.05 8.77 9.85
N SER A 104 1.70 9.54 10.88
CA SER A 104 0.30 9.91 11.16
C SER A 104 -0.35 10.60 9.96
N TYR A 105 0.39 11.49 9.28
CA TYR A 105 -0.07 12.17 8.08
C TYR A 105 -0.31 11.21 6.90
N ILE A 106 0.61 10.26 6.63
CA ILE A 106 0.48 9.32 5.50
C ILE A 106 -0.25 8.01 5.83
N ARG A 107 -0.62 7.75 7.09
CA ARG A 107 -1.04 6.42 7.58
C ARG A 107 -2.06 5.73 6.69
N ARG A 108 -3.12 6.45 6.31
CA ARG A 108 -4.18 5.89 5.45
C ARG A 108 -3.65 5.54 4.07
N ASP A 109 -2.97 6.50 3.42
CA ASP A 109 -2.43 6.30 2.07
C ASP A 109 -1.39 5.15 2.08
N PHE A 110 -0.56 5.06 3.12
CA PHE A 110 0.40 3.97 3.33
C PHE A 110 -0.28 2.60 3.40
N VAL A 111 -1.31 2.45 4.24
CA VAL A 111 -2.02 1.17 4.41
C VAL A 111 -2.73 0.76 3.11
N GLU A 112 -3.42 1.68 2.45
CA GLU A 112 -4.11 1.41 1.17
C GLU A 112 -3.14 0.98 0.06
N ILE A 113 -2.02 1.70 -0.08
CA ILE A 113 -0.99 1.40 -1.09
C ILE A 113 -0.37 0.04 -0.81
N PHE A 114 -0.02 -0.21 0.45
CA PHE A 114 0.64 -1.45 0.85
C PHE A 114 -0.29 -2.66 0.69
N GLN A 115 -1.58 -2.52 1.00
CA GLN A 115 -2.59 -3.54 0.73
C GLN A 115 -2.65 -3.93 -0.72
N ASP A 116 -2.75 -2.96 -1.63
CA ASP A 116 -2.84 -3.25 -3.05
C ASP A 116 -1.52 -3.82 -3.59
N ALA A 117 -0.36 -3.33 -3.14
CA ALA A 117 0.94 -3.92 -3.46
C ALA A 117 1.00 -5.39 -3.01
N ALA A 118 0.67 -5.69 -1.75
CA ALA A 118 0.64 -7.06 -1.25
C ALA A 118 -0.32 -7.95 -2.05
N ARG A 119 -1.50 -7.46 -2.45
CA ARG A 119 -2.46 -8.20 -3.30
C ARG A 119 -1.90 -8.49 -4.69
N ILE A 120 -1.23 -7.52 -5.33
CA ILE A 120 -0.58 -7.71 -6.63
C ILE A 120 0.49 -8.81 -6.52
N TRP A 121 1.31 -8.76 -5.48
CA TRP A 121 2.37 -9.74 -5.22
C TRP A 121 1.83 -11.13 -4.89
N VAL A 122 0.76 -11.22 -4.12
CA VAL A 122 0.06 -12.49 -3.86
C VAL A 122 -0.46 -13.14 -5.14
N ARG A 123 -0.96 -12.33 -6.08
CA ARG A 123 -1.45 -12.82 -7.38
C ARG A 123 -0.31 -13.32 -8.27
N LYS A 124 0.87 -12.70 -8.18
CA LYS A 124 2.11 -13.17 -8.83
C LYS A 124 2.56 -14.53 -8.31
N ALA A 125 2.44 -14.77 -7.00
CA ALA A 125 2.77 -16.06 -6.38
C ALA A 125 1.76 -17.18 -6.69
N GLY A 126 0.55 -16.83 -7.16
CA GLY A 126 -0.44 -17.79 -7.65
C GLY A 126 -0.19 -18.20 -9.10
N ARG A 127 -0.86 -19.26 -9.59
CA ARG A 127 -0.93 -19.64 -11.01
C ARG A 127 -1.71 -18.61 -11.85
N SER A 128 -1.28 -17.35 -11.80
CA SER A 128 -1.78 -16.27 -12.64
C SER A 128 -1.34 -16.54 -14.09
N SER A 129 -2.25 -16.33 -15.04
CA SER A 129 -1.97 -16.36 -16.48
C SER A 129 -0.97 -15.27 -16.92
N CYS A 130 -0.68 -14.32 -16.04
CA CYS A 130 0.28 -13.24 -16.20
C CYS A 130 1.59 -13.58 -15.46
N GLN A 131 2.27 -14.65 -15.87
CA GLN A 131 3.54 -15.13 -15.29
C GLN A 131 4.73 -14.15 -15.40
N SER A 132 4.50 -12.93 -15.89
CA SER A 132 5.52 -11.96 -16.28
C SER A 132 5.38 -10.59 -15.60
N ILE A 133 4.65 -10.51 -14.49
CA ILE A 133 4.70 -9.35 -13.59
C ILE A 133 6.02 -9.43 -12.81
N TYR A 134 7.11 -9.05 -13.47
CA TYR A 134 8.42 -8.95 -12.84
C TYR A 134 8.56 -7.56 -12.23
N THR A 135 8.76 -7.54 -10.92
CA THR A 135 8.79 -6.35 -10.08
C THR A 135 10.10 -6.34 -9.31
N GLU A 136 11.22 -6.40 -10.02
CA GLU A 136 12.56 -6.39 -9.41
C GLU A 136 12.79 -5.17 -8.52
N ASN A 137 12.02 -4.11 -8.74
CA ASN A 137 12.10 -2.88 -7.98
C ASN A 137 10.69 -2.27 -7.84
N PRO A 138 10.00 -2.48 -6.70
CA PRO A 138 8.67 -1.93 -6.45
C PRO A 138 8.61 -0.41 -6.62
N ILE A 139 9.68 0.29 -6.26
CA ILE A 139 9.79 1.75 -6.41
C ILE A 139 9.64 2.15 -7.87
N LYS A 140 10.22 1.41 -8.82
CA LYS A 140 10.14 1.76 -10.25
C LYS A 140 8.86 1.28 -10.94
N CYS A 141 8.27 0.19 -10.48
CA CYS A 141 7.17 -0.47 -11.19
C CYS A 141 5.78 -0.17 -10.61
N LEU A 142 5.68 0.38 -9.39
CA LEU A 142 4.40 0.69 -8.78
C LEU A 142 3.94 2.12 -9.12
N PHE A 143 2.71 2.18 -9.60
CA PHE A 143 2.03 3.42 -9.95
C PHE A 143 0.72 3.55 -9.18
N ILE A 144 0.45 4.76 -8.70
CA ILE A 144 -0.76 5.12 -8.00
C ILE A 144 -1.67 5.82 -8.99
N THR A 145 -2.78 5.16 -9.29
CA THR A 145 -3.85 5.70 -10.12
C THR A 145 -4.92 6.29 -9.23
N ARG A 146 -5.63 7.30 -9.74
CA ARG A 146 -6.75 7.92 -9.03
C ARG A 146 -8.00 7.88 -9.88
N LYS A 147 -9.07 7.28 -9.34
CA LYS A 147 -10.40 7.33 -9.93
C LYS A 147 -11.35 7.95 -8.91
N GLY A 148 -11.59 9.26 -9.04
CA GLY A 148 -12.37 10.03 -8.06
C GLY A 148 -11.66 10.11 -6.69
N SER A 149 -12.29 9.59 -5.64
CA SER A 149 -11.70 9.49 -4.30
C SER A 149 -10.86 8.22 -4.09
N GLU A 150 -11.04 7.21 -4.93
CA GLU A 150 -10.34 5.93 -4.80
C GLU A 150 -8.94 6.01 -5.41
N ARG A 151 -7.97 5.48 -4.66
CA ARG A 151 -6.60 5.27 -5.12
C ARG A 151 -6.37 3.79 -5.26
N ARG A 152 -5.70 3.40 -6.35
CA ARG A 152 -5.33 2.01 -6.60
C ARG A 152 -3.87 1.94 -6.99
N VAL A 153 -3.17 0.96 -6.43
CA VAL A 153 -1.83 0.63 -6.88
C VAL A 153 -1.95 -0.29 -8.09
N LYS A 154 -1.19 0.01 -9.12
CA LYS A 154 -1.05 -0.79 -10.33
C LYS A 154 0.42 -0.97 -10.66
N VAL A 155 0.72 -1.98 -11.45
CA VAL A 155 2.08 -2.37 -11.80
C VAL A 155 2.35 -2.19 -13.29
N LEU A 156 3.51 -1.63 -13.61
CA LEU A 156 4.10 -1.69 -14.93
C LEU A 156 5.13 -2.86 -14.92
N PRO A 157 4.88 -3.95 -15.65
CA PRO A 157 5.73 -5.14 -15.59
C PRO A 157 7.08 -4.91 -16.29
N ASN A 158 8.16 -5.50 -15.77
CA ASN A 158 9.43 -5.57 -16.51
C ASN A 158 9.48 -6.82 -17.41
N LEU A 159 9.15 -6.70 -18.69
CA LEU A 159 9.13 -7.86 -19.61
C LEU A 159 10.49 -8.52 -19.88
N ASN A 160 11.58 -7.86 -19.51
CA ASN A 160 12.96 -8.37 -19.67
C ASN A 160 13.57 -8.82 -18.33
N GLY A 161 12.85 -8.66 -17.22
CA GLY A 161 13.35 -8.98 -15.90
C GLY A 161 13.52 -10.49 -15.71
N PRO A 162 14.56 -10.95 -14.98
CA PRO A 162 14.63 -12.31 -14.47
C PRO A 162 13.38 -12.67 -13.66
N LYS A 163 13.07 -13.97 -13.64
CA LYS A 163 12.10 -14.53 -12.71
C LYS A 163 12.62 -14.35 -11.28
N SER A 164 12.07 -13.40 -10.53
CA SER A 164 12.39 -13.24 -9.11
C SER A 164 11.83 -14.42 -8.31
N LYS A 165 12.55 -14.83 -7.27
CA LYS A 165 12.05 -15.82 -6.31
C LYS A 165 11.07 -15.12 -5.36
N MET A 166 10.15 -15.88 -4.78
CA MET A 166 9.14 -15.34 -3.85
C MET A 166 9.74 -14.66 -2.60
N ASN A 167 10.96 -15.03 -2.19
CA ASN A 167 11.64 -14.42 -1.06
C ASN A 167 12.19 -13.03 -1.41
N ASP A 168 12.71 -12.85 -2.63
CA ASP A 168 13.18 -11.56 -3.13
C ASP A 168 12.03 -10.54 -3.11
N ASP A 169 10.83 -11.02 -3.44
CA ASP A 169 9.59 -10.24 -3.50
C ASP A 169 9.12 -9.68 -2.15
N ILE A 170 9.24 -10.46 -1.06
CA ILE A 170 8.91 -9.99 0.30
C ILE A 170 9.94 -8.96 0.75
N GLU A 171 11.22 -9.20 0.49
CA GLU A 171 12.30 -8.31 0.89
C GLU A 171 12.21 -6.96 0.15
N GLU A 172 11.89 -6.97 -1.14
CA GLU A 172 11.63 -5.74 -1.90
C GLU A 172 10.41 -4.96 -1.36
N LEU A 173 9.37 -5.66 -0.92
CA LEU A 173 8.21 -5.04 -0.31
C LEU A 173 8.55 -4.38 1.05
N LYS A 174 9.42 -5.00 1.85
CA LYS A 174 9.95 -4.38 3.08
C LYS A 174 10.78 -3.13 2.77
N LYS A 175 11.69 -3.21 1.80
CA LYS A 175 12.49 -2.05 1.37
C LYS A 175 11.61 -0.87 0.95
N LEU A 176 10.53 -1.14 0.21
CA LEU A 176 9.56 -0.10 -0.15
C LEU A 176 8.94 0.55 1.09
N MET A 177 8.52 -0.24 2.09
CA MET A 177 7.96 0.31 3.33
C MET A 177 8.96 1.18 4.07
N ASP A 178 10.18 0.67 4.26
CA ASP A 178 11.25 1.36 4.96
C ASP A 178 11.55 2.71 4.29
N VAL A 179 11.61 2.72 2.96
CA VAL A 179 11.81 3.94 2.17
C VAL A 179 10.67 4.93 2.39
N ILE A 180 9.41 4.49 2.36
CA ILE A 180 8.25 5.39 2.52
C ILE A 180 8.16 5.97 3.94
N ILE A 181 8.33 5.12 4.97
CA ILE A 181 8.27 5.54 6.38
C ILE A 181 9.39 6.55 6.69
N ASN A 182 10.57 6.37 6.10
CA ASN A 182 11.72 7.24 6.32
C ASN A 182 11.87 8.37 5.30
N TYR A 183 10.98 8.48 4.32
CA TYR A 183 11.18 9.33 3.14
C TYR A 183 11.61 10.78 3.44
N PRO A 184 11.03 11.51 4.42
CA PRO A 184 11.47 12.87 4.73
C PRO A 184 12.80 12.96 5.49
N PHE A 185 13.28 11.85 6.05
CA PHE A 185 14.38 11.81 7.03
C PHE A 185 15.64 11.09 6.51
N GLY A 186 15.66 10.68 5.24
CA GLY A 186 16.81 10.05 4.61
C GLY A 186 17.00 8.58 4.99
N SER A 187 18.21 8.07 4.75
CA SER A 187 18.56 6.64 4.79
C SER A 187 19.09 6.15 6.14
N ASP A 188 19.01 6.94 7.20
CA ASP A 188 19.44 6.50 8.53
C ASP A 188 18.62 5.28 8.96
N LYS A 189 19.32 4.21 9.37
CA LYS A 189 18.71 2.94 9.77
C LYS A 189 17.61 3.22 10.81
N PRO A 190 16.36 2.84 10.55
CA PRO A 190 15.25 3.18 11.42
C PRO A 190 15.41 2.51 12.79
N ASP A 191 15.51 3.31 13.84
CA ASP A 191 15.28 2.84 15.21
C ASP A 191 13.77 2.82 15.46
N TYR A 192 13.14 1.71 15.07
CA TYR A 192 11.70 1.51 15.17
C TYR A 192 11.15 1.65 16.60
N ASP A 193 11.99 1.43 17.61
CA ASP A 193 11.63 1.52 19.01
C ASP A 193 11.57 2.98 19.51
N ARG A 194 12.35 3.87 18.90
CA ARG A 194 12.27 5.34 19.15
C ARG A 194 11.10 6.00 18.42
N PHE A 195 10.45 5.30 17.50
CA PHE A 195 9.27 5.82 16.82
C PHE A 195 8.03 5.46 17.62
N ASN A 196 7.16 6.45 17.87
CA ASN A 196 5.87 6.21 18.49
C ASN A 196 4.90 5.57 17.46
N LEU A 197 5.27 4.41 16.91
CA LEU A 197 4.45 3.65 15.96
C LEU A 197 3.27 3.02 16.69
N SER A 198 2.14 2.90 15.98
CA SER A 198 0.99 2.14 16.48
C SER A 198 1.38 0.68 16.76
N PRO A 199 0.82 0.05 17.80
CA PRO A 199 1.09 -1.35 18.13
C PRO A 199 0.95 -2.29 16.93
N GLU A 200 -0.06 -2.09 16.08
CA GLU A 200 -0.28 -2.95 14.91
C GLU A 200 0.85 -2.86 13.89
N LEU A 201 1.39 -1.67 13.66
CA LEU A 201 2.54 -1.49 12.76
C LEU A 201 3.81 -2.10 13.38
N ARG A 202 4.03 -1.94 14.69
CA ARG A 202 5.19 -2.57 15.36
C ARG A 202 5.13 -4.09 15.24
N CYS A 203 3.97 -4.67 15.53
CA CYS A 203 3.74 -6.11 15.36
C CYS A 203 3.92 -6.54 13.90
N PHE A 204 3.44 -5.76 12.94
CA PHE A 204 3.59 -6.06 11.52
C PHE A 204 5.05 -6.00 11.05
N LEU A 205 5.81 -4.98 11.46
CA LEU A 205 7.25 -4.88 11.16
C LEU A 205 8.04 -6.02 11.82
N HIS A 206 7.70 -6.37 13.07
CA HIS A 206 8.30 -7.52 13.74
C HIS A 206 7.99 -8.83 13.00
N TYR A 207 6.74 -9.00 12.56
CA TYR A 207 6.32 -10.14 11.75
C TYR A 207 7.07 -10.20 10.41
N LEU A 208 7.26 -9.06 9.74
CA LEU A 208 8.06 -8.95 8.52
C LEU A 208 9.52 -9.37 8.73
N ASN A 209 10.09 -9.12 9.89
CA ASN A 209 11.46 -9.52 10.23
C ASN A 209 11.57 -10.97 10.71
N SER A 210 10.48 -11.73 10.70
CA SER A 210 10.48 -13.12 11.13
C SER A 210 11.08 -14.05 10.08
N GLU A 211 12.03 -14.89 10.50
CA GLU A 211 12.59 -15.99 9.68
C GLU A 211 11.50 -16.97 9.22
N PHE A 212 10.37 -17.05 9.95
CA PHE A 212 9.26 -17.92 9.57
C PHE A 212 8.61 -17.52 8.25
N LEU A 213 8.69 -16.25 7.83
CA LEU A 213 8.10 -15.80 6.57
C LEU A 213 8.69 -16.48 5.33
N GLU A 214 9.89 -17.05 5.43
CA GLU A 214 10.48 -17.86 4.35
C GLU A 214 9.66 -19.11 4.01
N TYR A 215 8.81 -19.54 4.95
CA TYR A 215 8.02 -20.77 4.85
C TYR A 215 6.52 -20.51 4.68
N VAL A 216 6.08 -19.24 4.65
CA VAL A 216 4.65 -18.88 4.60
C VAL A 216 4.33 -18.15 3.30
N SER A 217 3.15 -18.40 2.74
CA SER A 217 2.66 -17.67 1.57
C SER A 217 2.57 -16.16 1.87
N PRO A 218 2.95 -15.25 0.96
CA PRO A 218 2.77 -13.80 1.09
C PRO A 218 1.33 -13.38 1.38
N ARG A 219 0.36 -14.28 1.14
CA ARG A 219 -1.04 -14.11 1.54
C ARG A 219 -1.21 -13.83 3.03
N CYS A 220 -0.36 -14.41 3.87
CA CYS A 220 -0.40 -14.19 5.32
C CYS A 220 -0.22 -12.70 5.70
N LEU A 221 0.45 -11.90 4.85
CA LEU A 221 0.60 -10.46 5.09
C LEU A 221 -0.77 -9.76 5.10
N LEU A 222 -1.71 -10.21 4.28
CA LEU A 222 -3.07 -9.67 4.21
C LEU A 222 -3.91 -10.00 5.45
N ASP A 223 -3.50 -11.01 6.22
CA ASP A 223 -4.16 -11.43 7.45
C ASP A 223 -3.65 -10.65 8.68
N SER A 224 -2.70 -9.72 8.51
CA SER A 224 -2.23 -8.89 9.60
C SER A 224 -3.29 -7.88 10.05
N PRO A 225 -3.51 -7.69 11.37
CA PRO A 225 -4.35 -6.61 11.89
C PRO A 225 -3.94 -5.22 11.42
N PHE A 226 -2.66 -5.01 11.06
CA PHE A 226 -2.20 -3.76 10.47
C PHE A 226 -2.88 -3.46 9.13
N ILE A 227 -3.15 -4.51 8.36
CA ILE A 227 -3.81 -4.46 7.06
C ILE A 227 -5.33 -4.35 7.20
N TRP A 228 -5.92 -4.69 8.34
CA TRP A 228 -7.37 -4.58 8.46
C TRP A 228 -7.82 -3.13 8.59
N GLY A 229 -8.87 -2.76 7.84
CA GLY A 229 -9.61 -1.52 8.12
C GLY A 229 -10.32 -1.61 9.47
N ASP A 230 -10.67 -0.47 10.05
CA ASP A 230 -11.24 -0.41 11.41
C ASP A 230 -12.50 -1.28 11.58
N ILE A 231 -13.37 -1.30 10.56
CA ILE A 231 -14.57 -2.17 10.53
C ILE A 231 -14.18 -3.66 10.56
N GLY A 232 -13.12 -4.04 9.84
CA GLY A 232 -12.61 -5.42 9.81
C GLY A 232 -12.07 -5.86 11.18
N LYS A 233 -11.32 -4.98 11.84
CA LYS A 233 -10.84 -5.19 13.22
C LYS A 233 -11.99 -5.38 14.18
N ILE A 234 -12.97 -4.48 14.18
CA ILE A 234 -14.17 -4.56 15.04
C ILE A 234 -14.91 -5.87 14.80
N ARG A 235 -15.10 -6.28 13.54
CA ARG A 235 -15.79 -7.51 13.20
C ARG A 235 -15.07 -8.76 13.71
N ILE A 236 -13.74 -8.80 13.63
CA ILE A 236 -12.95 -9.94 14.11
C ILE A 236 -12.95 -9.99 15.63
N VAL A 237 -12.77 -8.85 16.30
CA VAL A 237 -12.90 -8.75 17.77
C VAL A 237 -14.28 -9.24 18.22
N ARG A 238 -15.34 -8.81 17.53
CA ARG A 238 -16.71 -9.27 17.81
C ARG A 238 -16.85 -10.79 17.65
N LYS A 239 -16.41 -11.34 16.51
CA LYS A 239 -16.44 -12.78 16.27
C LYS A 239 -15.63 -13.59 17.28
N LEU A 240 -14.46 -13.08 17.70
CA LEU A 240 -13.64 -13.72 18.72
C LEU A 240 -14.32 -13.68 20.10
N SER A 241 -14.95 -12.56 20.46
CA SER A 241 -15.73 -12.45 21.70
C SER A 241 -16.95 -13.38 21.72
N GLU A 242 -17.58 -13.61 20.55
CA GLU A 242 -18.70 -14.54 20.40
C GLU A 242 -18.25 -16.00 20.45
N ALA A 243 -17.14 -16.34 19.79
CA ALA A 243 -16.67 -17.73 19.65
C ALA A 243 -15.87 -18.23 20.85
N LEU A 244 -15.14 -17.34 21.52
CA LEU A 244 -14.22 -17.66 22.62
C LEU A 244 -14.40 -16.66 23.76
N PRO A 245 -15.60 -16.56 24.37
CA PRO A 245 -15.91 -15.52 25.35
C PRO A 245 -14.96 -15.54 26.54
N ASN A 246 -14.60 -16.73 27.04
CA ASN A 246 -13.70 -16.86 28.18
C ASN A 246 -12.25 -16.47 27.83
N LEU A 247 -11.73 -16.93 26.68
CA LEU A 247 -10.38 -16.59 26.24
C LEU A 247 -10.25 -15.09 25.90
N PHE A 248 -11.30 -14.49 25.34
CA PHE A 248 -11.33 -13.06 25.05
C PHE A 248 -11.31 -12.23 26.34
N ILE A 249 -12.12 -12.60 27.33
CA ILE A 249 -12.10 -11.96 28.66
C ILE A 249 -10.71 -12.10 29.29
N ASP A 250 -10.11 -13.30 29.27
CA ASP A 250 -8.80 -13.54 29.87
C ASP A 250 -7.65 -12.77 29.17
N LEU A 251 -7.64 -12.73 27.83
CA LEU A 251 -6.69 -11.93 27.04
C LEU A 251 -6.87 -10.44 27.30
N PHE A 252 -8.11 -9.96 27.35
CA PHE A 252 -8.41 -8.55 27.56
C PHE A 252 -8.07 -8.11 28.98
N ASP A 253 -8.37 -8.94 30.00
CA ASP A 253 -7.94 -8.75 31.38
C ASP A 253 -6.41 -8.68 31.48
N CYS A 254 -5.69 -9.56 30.78
CA CYS A 254 -4.23 -9.52 30.71
C CYS A 254 -3.71 -8.26 30.02
N CYS A 255 -4.32 -7.82 28.92
CA CYS A 255 -3.94 -6.59 28.23
C CYS A 255 -4.22 -5.34 29.07
N ILE A 256 -5.34 -5.28 29.82
CA ILE A 256 -5.63 -4.18 30.74
C ILE A 256 -4.67 -4.19 31.93
N LYS A 257 -4.38 -5.34 32.54
CA LYS A 257 -3.36 -5.48 33.60
C LYS A 257 -1.96 -5.10 33.12
N TYR A 258 -1.67 -5.26 31.83
CA TYR A 258 -0.40 -4.86 31.22
C TYR A 258 -0.37 -3.36 30.90
N ALA A 259 -1.49 -2.78 30.45
CA ALA A 259 -1.60 -1.38 30.05
C ALA A 259 -1.76 -0.41 31.24
N CYS A 260 -2.45 -0.85 32.29
CA CYS A 260 -2.49 -0.17 33.58
C CYS A 260 -1.39 -0.79 34.43
N ASN A 261 -0.25 -0.12 34.61
CA ASN A 261 0.80 -0.57 35.53
C ASN A 261 0.15 -1.13 36.82
N LEU A 262 0.52 -2.36 37.17
CA LEU A 262 -0.11 -3.26 38.16
C LEU A 262 -0.44 -2.67 39.54
N GLU A 263 0.01 -1.45 39.85
CA GLU A 263 -0.21 -0.79 41.13
C GLU A 263 -1.62 -0.17 41.27
N ASP A 264 -2.24 0.32 40.18
CA ASP A 264 -3.56 0.98 40.25
C ASP A 264 -4.74 -0.02 40.25
N LEU A 265 -4.53 -1.26 39.80
CA LEU A 265 -5.58 -2.30 39.71
C LEU A 265 -5.78 -3.08 41.02
N HIS A 266 -4.94 -2.87 42.03
CA HIS A 266 -5.11 -3.50 43.34
C HIS A 266 -6.21 -2.85 44.19
N GLN A 267 -6.77 -1.73 43.76
CA GLN A 267 -7.93 -1.15 44.44
C GLN A 267 -9.20 -1.98 44.13
N PRO A 268 -9.83 -2.60 45.16
CA PRO A 268 -11.01 -3.45 44.98
C PRO A 268 -12.18 -2.73 44.28
N GLU A 269 -12.24 -1.40 44.43
CA GLU A 269 -13.28 -0.52 43.91
C GLU A 269 -13.24 -0.42 42.38
N MET A 270 -12.05 -0.30 41.78
CA MET A 270 -11.86 -0.31 40.32
C MET A 270 -12.23 -1.66 39.71
N ARG A 271 -11.90 -2.76 40.41
CA ARG A 271 -12.23 -4.12 40.00
C ARG A 271 -13.73 -4.39 40.00
N GLU A 272 -14.47 -3.89 40.99
CA GLU A 272 -15.93 -4.01 41.04
C GLU A 272 -16.65 -3.04 40.08
N ALA A 273 -16.09 -1.85 39.84
CA ALA A 273 -16.60 -0.93 38.81
C ALA A 273 -16.51 -1.56 37.41
N LEU A 274 -15.36 -2.17 37.07
CA LEU A 274 -15.18 -2.89 35.80
C LEU A 274 -16.16 -4.05 35.64
N LYS A 275 -16.32 -4.90 36.68
CA LYS A 275 -17.31 -5.99 36.64
C LYS A 275 -18.75 -5.51 36.43
N ARG A 276 -19.12 -4.34 36.96
CA ARG A 276 -20.47 -3.75 36.79
C ARG A 276 -20.70 -3.21 35.38
N VAL A 277 -19.68 -2.60 34.76
CA VAL A 277 -19.79 -2.10 33.37
C VAL A 277 -20.03 -3.25 32.39
N PHE A 278 -19.41 -4.42 32.61
CA PHE A 278 -19.48 -5.54 31.67
C PHE A 278 -20.46 -6.65 32.02
N ARG A 279 -21.05 -6.65 33.23
CA ARG A 279 -22.20 -7.52 33.57
C ARG A 279 -23.54 -7.00 33.06
N LYS A 280 -23.63 -5.74 32.60
CA LYS A 280 -24.80 -5.31 31.85
C LYS A 280 -24.81 -6.06 30.52
N PRO A 281 -25.86 -6.82 30.20
CA PRO A 281 -26.04 -7.34 28.85
C PRO A 281 -26.04 -6.15 27.88
N LEU A 282 -25.25 -6.21 26.81
CA LEU A 282 -25.25 -5.24 25.71
C LEU A 282 -26.54 -5.30 24.86
N THR A 283 -27.68 -5.68 25.45
CA THR A 283 -28.93 -5.99 24.74
C THR A 283 -30.11 -5.10 25.13
N SER A 284 -29.91 -3.85 25.59
CA SER A 284 -31.08 -2.96 25.75
C SER A 284 -30.91 -1.47 25.45
N GLU A 285 -29.72 -0.96 25.10
CA GLU A 285 -29.55 0.49 24.88
C GLU A 285 -28.99 0.89 23.51
N TYR A 286 -28.93 -0.02 22.52
CA TYR A 286 -28.53 0.29 21.14
C TYR A 286 -29.43 -0.35 20.08
N GLN A 287 -30.72 -0.44 20.37
CA GLN A 287 -31.75 -0.48 19.33
C GLN A 287 -32.46 0.87 19.35
N ASP A 288 -31.90 1.82 18.62
CA ASP A 288 -32.58 2.82 17.78
C ASP A 288 -31.54 3.47 16.85
#